data_AF-A0A6F8V183-F1
#
_entry.id   AF-A0A6F8V183-F1
#
_cell.length_a   1.000
_cell.length_b   1.000
_cell.length_c   1.000
_cell.angle_alpha   90.00
_cell.angle_beta   90.00
_cell.angle_gamma   90.00
#
_symmetry.space_group_name_H-M   'P 1'
#
loop_
_entity.id
_entity.type
_entity.pdbx_description
1 polymer ?
#
loop_
_entity_poly.entity_id
_entity_poly.type
_entity_poly.pdbx_seq_one_letter_code
_entity_poly.pdbx_strand_id
1 'polypeptide(L)'
;MAAEISIDELRALGMRGMCSVLALVLHDLTGWPLVGIAEAGDRPGAGVYHVACRAPDGLLVDAGGSRDEVIILSDFAMDGRNLALRDLDRDFVSASFRRDPVWYERYSEALPYLLPEDALAIPRPGL
;
A
#
# COMPACT_ATOMS: atom_id res chain seq x y z
N MET A 1 7.92 2.14 24.24
CA MET A 1 8.42 0.92 23.59
C MET A 1 7.43 0.74 22.47
N ALA A 2 7.81 1.17 21.26
CA ALA A 2 6.91 1.17 20.13
C ALA A 2 6.41 -0.26 19.90
N ALA A 3 5.09 -0.43 19.79
CA ALA A 3 4.53 -1.72 19.43
C ALA A 3 5.01 -2.06 18.02
N GLU A 4 5.84 -3.10 17.90
CA GLU A 4 6.21 -3.67 16.62
C GLU A 4 4.97 -4.36 16.03
N ILE A 5 4.34 -3.76 15.01
CA ILE A 5 3.37 -4.51 14.20
C ILE A 5 4.13 -5.65 13.53
N SER A 6 3.61 -6.87 13.68
CA SER A 6 4.18 -8.02 12.99
C SER A 6 3.84 -8.01 11.49
N ILE A 7 4.73 -8.56 10.66
CA ILE A 7 4.50 -8.75 9.22
C ILE A 7 3.20 -9.53 8.94
N ASP A 8 2.80 -10.43 9.84
CA ASP A 8 1.57 -11.22 9.69
C ASP A 8 0.29 -10.40 9.93
N GLU A 9 0.34 -9.41 10.82
CA GLU A 9 -0.75 -8.44 11.01
C GLU A 9 -0.88 -7.48 9.82
N LEU A 10 0.24 -7.04 9.25
CA LEU A 10 0.27 -6.28 7.99
C LEU A 10 -0.32 -7.09 6.82
N ARG A 11 0.00 -8.38 6.73
CA ARG A 11 -0.58 -9.29 5.73
C ARG A 11 -2.08 -9.47 5.90
N ALA A 12 -2.57 -9.64 7.13
CA ALA A 12 -3.99 -9.80 7.42
C ALA A 12 -4.82 -8.59 6.99
N LEU A 13 -4.26 -7.38 7.09
CA LEU A 13 -4.87 -6.15 6.55
C LEU A 13 -4.93 -6.19 5.02
N GLY A 14 -3.80 -6.51 4.37
CA GLY A 14 -3.73 -6.56 2.90
C GLY A 14 -4.66 -7.59 2.24
N MET A 15 -4.87 -8.76 2.86
CA MET A 15 -5.73 -9.83 2.31
C MET A 15 -7.24 -9.52 2.36
N ARG A 16 -7.68 -8.46 3.05
CA ARG A 16 -9.10 -8.07 3.14
C ARG A 16 -9.52 -7.01 2.11
N GLY A 17 -8.80 -6.92 1.00
CA GLY A 17 -9.04 -5.91 -0.04
C GLY A 17 -8.49 -4.52 0.31
N MET A 18 -7.68 -4.40 1.37
CA MET A 18 -7.15 -3.13 1.85
C MET A 18 -5.69 -2.90 1.42
N CYS A 19 -5.38 -3.16 0.14
CA CYS A 19 -4.04 -2.91 -0.42
C CYS A 19 -3.58 -1.46 -0.21
N SER A 20 -4.49 -0.49 -0.38
CA SER A 20 -4.23 0.94 -0.14
C SER A 20 -3.82 1.23 1.30
N VAL A 21 -4.43 0.57 2.28
CA VAL A 21 -4.11 0.80 3.71
C VAL A 21 -2.75 0.23 4.03
N LEU A 22 -2.48 -1.02 3.63
CA LEU A 22 -1.18 -1.63 3.84
C LEU A 22 -0.07 -0.81 3.19
N ALA A 23 -0.28 -0.37 1.95
CA ALA A 23 0.68 0.46 1.25
C ALA A 23 0.90 1.81 1.94
N LEU A 24 -0.16 2.47 2.43
CA LEU A 24 -0.03 3.72 3.20
C LEU A 24 0.76 3.51 4.49
N VAL A 25 0.49 2.45 5.25
CA VAL A 25 1.24 2.12 6.48
C VAL A 25 2.71 1.86 6.15
N LEU A 26 2.99 1.05 5.14
CA LEU A 26 4.36 0.77 4.70
C LEU A 26 5.08 2.05 4.27
N HIS A 27 4.43 2.88 3.46
CA HIS A 27 4.96 4.16 3.03
C HIS A 27 5.27 5.08 4.22
N ASP A 28 4.33 5.25 5.14
CA ASP A 28 4.49 6.13 6.30
C ASP A 28 5.60 5.63 7.25
N LEU A 29 5.79 4.31 7.39
CA LEU A 29 6.83 3.70 8.24
C LEU A 29 8.22 3.70 7.62
N THR A 30 8.32 3.54 6.30
CA THR A 30 9.60 3.25 5.62
C THR A 30 10.05 4.35 4.67
N GLY A 31 9.15 5.25 4.28
CA GLY A 31 9.36 6.23 3.21
C GLY A 31 9.36 5.63 1.80
N TRP A 32 9.02 4.35 1.64
CA TRP A 32 9.05 3.69 0.34
C TRP A 32 7.99 4.24 -0.63
N PRO A 33 8.31 4.46 -1.91
CA PRO A 33 7.35 4.99 -2.89
C PRO A 33 6.10 4.11 -3.06
N LEU A 34 4.94 4.73 -3.17
CA LEU A 34 3.67 4.07 -3.48
C LEU A 34 3.57 3.81 -4.99
N VAL A 35 3.20 2.58 -5.36
CA VAL A 35 3.04 2.15 -6.75
C VAL A 35 1.65 1.53 -6.92
N GLY A 36 0.92 2.00 -7.92
CA GLY A 36 -0.36 1.46 -8.35
C GLY A 36 -0.23 0.54 -9.55
N ILE A 37 -1.00 -0.55 -9.56
CA ILE A 37 -1.29 -1.32 -10.78
C ILE A 37 -2.60 -0.80 -11.37
N ALA A 38 -2.53 -0.32 -12.60
CA ALA A 38 -3.67 0.28 -13.31
C ALA A 38 -3.68 -0.14 -14.78
N GLU A 39 -4.78 0.11 -15.50
CA GLU A 39 -4.77 -0.02 -16.96
C GLU A 39 -3.74 0.94 -17.58
N ALA A 40 -3.04 0.47 -18.60
CA ALA A 40 -2.10 1.26 -19.36
C ALA A 40 -2.82 2.36 -20.18
N GLY A 41 -2.31 3.58 -20.10
CA GLY A 41 -2.81 4.76 -20.80
C GLY A 41 -3.86 5.57 -20.03
N ASP A 42 -4.23 6.74 -20.56
CA ASP A 42 -5.09 7.72 -19.87
C ASP A 42 -6.58 7.52 -20.14
N ARG A 43 -7.07 6.28 -20.09
CA ARG A 43 -8.50 6.01 -20.36
C ARG A 43 -9.38 6.56 -19.21
N PRO A 44 -10.50 7.24 -19.52
CA PRO A 44 -11.47 7.61 -18.49
C PRO A 44 -12.00 6.36 -17.77
N GLY A 45 -11.81 6.30 -16.45
CA GLY A 45 -12.19 5.12 -15.65
C GLY A 45 -11.11 4.05 -15.50
N ALA A 46 -9.88 4.29 -16.00
CA ALA A 46 -8.71 3.48 -15.65
C ALA A 46 -8.42 3.64 -14.15
N GLY A 47 -9.03 2.76 -13.36
CA GLY A 47 -8.85 2.70 -11.92
C GLY A 47 -7.51 2.05 -11.57
N VAL A 48 -6.99 2.41 -10.40
CA VAL A 48 -5.95 1.63 -9.74
C VAL A 48 -6.62 0.42 -9.12
N TYR A 49 -6.18 -0.78 -9.51
CA TYR A 49 -6.71 -2.06 -9.02
C TYR A 49 -6.01 -2.51 -7.75
N HIS A 50 -4.74 -2.15 -7.59
CA HIS A 50 -3.92 -2.56 -6.46
C HIS A 50 -2.86 -1.50 -6.16
N VAL A 51 -2.49 -1.37 -4.89
CA VAL A 51 -1.43 -0.47 -4.42
C VAL A 51 -0.41 -1.27 -3.63
N ALA A 52 0.87 -1.07 -3.94
CA ALA A 52 2.02 -1.66 -3.28
C ALA A 52 3.05 -0.56 -2.94
N CYS A 53 4.10 -0.91 -2.20
CA CYS A 53 5.28 -0.05 -2.02
C CYS A 53 6.47 -0.60 -2.79
N ARG A 54 7.31 0.27 -3.35
CA ARG A 54 8.59 -0.13 -3.96
C ARG A 54 9.71 -0.06 -2.93
N ALA A 55 10.28 -1.21 -2.59
CA ALA A 55 11.42 -1.31 -1.69
C ALA A 55 12.72 -0.81 -2.36
N PRO A 56 13.80 -0.53 -1.61
CA PRO A 56 15.06 -0.03 -2.14
C PRO A 56 15.77 -0.98 -3.10
N ASP A 57 15.48 -2.29 -3.00
CA ASP A 57 15.96 -3.32 -3.92
C ASP A 57 15.19 -3.36 -5.26
N GLY A 58 14.16 -2.51 -5.40
CA GLY A 58 13.33 -2.39 -6.59
C GLY A 58 12.10 -3.31 -6.59
N LEU A 59 11.98 -4.21 -5.62
CA LEU A 59 10.84 -5.13 -5.52
C LEU A 59 9.58 -4.41 -5.01
N LEU A 60 8.42 -4.94 -5.38
CA LEU A 60 7.13 -4.45 -4.91
C LEU A 60 6.69 -5.27 -3.70
N VAL A 61 6.30 -4.57 -2.63
CA VAL A 61 5.86 -5.16 -1.38
C VAL A 61 4.37 -4.92 -1.19
N ASP A 62 3.63 -6.02 -1.07
CA ASP A 62 2.20 -6.04 -0.77
C ASP A 62 1.85 -7.19 0.20
N ALA A 63 0.57 -7.54 0.30
CA ALA A 63 0.10 -8.64 1.14
C ALA A 63 0.74 -10.00 0.79
N GLY A 64 1.13 -10.19 -0.48
CA GLY A 64 1.84 -11.38 -0.95
C GLY A 64 3.31 -11.42 -0.56
N GLY A 65 3.86 -10.34 0.01
CA GLY A 65 5.27 -10.18 0.32
C GLY A 65 6.01 -9.38 -0.76
N SER A 66 7.35 -9.51 -0.77
CA SER A 66 8.21 -8.84 -1.74
C SER A 66 8.27 -9.63 -3.05
N ARG A 67 7.89 -9.01 -4.16
CA ARG A 67 7.68 -9.68 -5.46
C ARG A 67 8.15 -8.79 -6.61
N ASP A 68 8.56 -9.44 -7.69
CA ASP A 68 8.91 -8.76 -8.93
C ASP A 68 7.68 -8.16 -9.62
N GLU A 69 7.86 -7.05 -10.34
CA GLU A 69 6.78 -6.37 -11.06
C GLU A 69 6.06 -7.28 -12.06
N VAL A 70 6.78 -8.18 -12.74
CA VAL A 70 6.22 -9.09 -13.73
C VAL A 70 5.26 -10.07 -13.06
N ILE A 71 5.61 -10.57 -11.88
CA ILE A 71 4.79 -11.51 -11.11
C ILE A 71 3.51 -10.80 -10.66
N ILE A 72 3.65 -9.62 -10.04
CA ILE A 72 2.49 -8.86 -9.57
C ILE A 72 1.57 -8.46 -10.72
N LEU A 73 2.09 -7.97 -11.84
CA LEU A 73 1.27 -7.62 -13.00
C LEU A 73 0.54 -8.83 -13.58
N SER A 74 1.18 -10.01 -13.59
CA SER A 74 0.57 -11.25 -14.06
C SER A 74 -0.58 -11.71 -13.17
N ASP A 75 -0.46 -11.57 -11.85
CA ASP A 75 -1.53 -11.91 -10.90
C ASP A 75 -2.77 -11.03 -11.09
N PHE A 76 -2.57 -9.76 -11.46
CA PHE A 76 -3.65 -8.79 -11.66
C PHE A 76 -4.14 -8.72 -13.11
N ALA A 77 -3.49 -9.40 -14.06
CA ALA A 77 -3.86 -9.41 -15.47
C ALA A 77 -5.25 -10.05 -15.68
N MET A 78 -6.31 -9.25 -15.55
CA MET A 78 -7.68 -9.69 -15.80
C MET A 78 -8.03 -9.59 -17.28
N ASP A 79 -8.69 -10.60 -17.84
CA ASP A 79 -9.37 -10.59 -19.15
C ASP A 79 -8.62 -9.87 -20.31
N GLY A 80 -7.29 -10.04 -20.40
CA GLY A 80 -6.49 -9.44 -21.47
C GLY A 80 -6.32 -7.92 -21.37
N ARG A 81 -6.56 -7.32 -20.20
CA ARG A 81 -6.24 -5.90 -19.95
C ARG A 81 -4.74 -5.68 -20.02
N ASN A 82 -4.35 -4.58 -20.64
CA ASN A 82 -2.98 -4.13 -20.63
C ASN A 82 -2.76 -3.33 -19.34
N LEU A 83 -1.98 -3.88 -18.41
CA LEU A 83 -1.71 -3.25 -17.11
C LEU A 83 -0.31 -2.64 -17.08
N ALA A 84 -0.17 -1.57 -16.31
CA ALA A 84 1.10 -0.89 -16.08
C ALA A 84 1.23 -0.46 -14.63
N LEU A 85 2.48 -0.30 -14.19
CA LEU A 85 2.80 0.36 -12.93
C LEU A 85 2.69 1.87 -13.09
N ARG A 86 2.21 2.52 -12.04
CA ARG A 86 2.09 3.97 -11.95
C ARG A 86 2.53 4.43 -10.58
N ASP A 87 3.43 5.41 -10.52
CA ASP A 87 3.76 6.06 -9.25
C ASP A 87 2.55 6.84 -8.75
N LEU A 88 2.24 6.67 -7.46
CA LEU A 88 1.12 7.32 -6.81
C LEU A 88 1.62 8.25 -5.72
N ASP A 89 0.89 9.35 -5.52
CA ASP A 89 1.07 10.16 -4.32
C ASP A 89 0.15 9.68 -3.18
N ARG A 90 0.55 10.02 -1.96
CA ARG A 90 -0.18 9.65 -0.73
C ARG A 90 -1.61 10.19 -0.71
N ASP A 91 -1.85 11.37 -1.27
CA ASP A 91 -3.16 12.02 -1.28
C ASP A 91 -4.15 11.28 -2.18
N PHE A 92 -3.70 10.81 -3.35
CA PHE A 92 -4.47 9.99 -4.28
C PHE A 92 -4.91 8.67 -3.63
N VAL A 93 -3.98 7.98 -2.95
CA VAL A 93 -4.27 6.72 -2.27
C VAL A 93 -5.23 6.95 -1.10
N SER A 94 -5.00 8.01 -0.32
CA SER A 94 -5.86 8.39 0.81
C SER A 94 -7.28 8.78 0.35
N ALA A 95 -7.41 9.51 -0.75
CA ALA A 95 -8.71 9.90 -1.30
C ALA A 95 -9.50 8.70 -1.83
N SER A 96 -8.80 7.74 -2.45
CA SER A 96 -9.40 6.48 -2.89
C SER A 96 -9.89 5.63 -1.72
N PHE A 97 -9.14 5.61 -0.62
CA PHE A 97 -9.52 4.96 0.63
C PHE A 97 -10.72 5.62 1.33
N ARG A 98 -10.75 6.96 1.42
CA ARG A 98 -11.84 7.72 2.07
C ARG A 98 -13.22 7.52 1.43
N ARG A 99 -13.29 7.01 0.20
CA ARG A 99 -14.55 6.68 -0.47
C ARG A 99 -15.23 5.43 0.08
N ASP A 100 -14.55 4.68 0.94
CA ASP A 100 -15.12 3.56 1.70
C ASP A 100 -15.34 3.96 3.18
N PRO A 101 -16.52 4.50 3.53
CA PRO A 101 -16.75 5.10 4.85
C PRO A 101 -16.73 4.08 6.00
N VAL A 102 -17.12 2.83 5.74
CA VAL A 102 -17.15 1.76 6.76
C VAL A 102 -15.73 1.39 7.22
N TRP A 103 -14.78 1.41 6.29
CA TRP A 103 -13.40 1.06 6.59
C TRP A 103 -12.54 2.26 6.99
N TYR A 104 -12.85 3.46 6.51
CA TYR A 104 -12.22 4.69 7.00
C TYR A 104 -12.42 4.87 8.50
N GLU A 105 -13.63 4.62 9.00
CA GLU A 105 -13.96 4.70 10.43
C GLU A 105 -13.16 3.66 11.24
N ARG A 106 -13.22 2.39 10.85
CA ARG A 106 -12.46 1.30 11.52
C ARG A 106 -10.95 1.51 11.52
N TYR A 107 -10.39 2.03 10.43
CA TYR A 107 -8.96 2.32 10.34
C TYR A 107 -8.56 3.53 11.17
N SER A 108 -9.38 4.59 11.17
CA SER A 108 -9.12 5.79 11.99
C SER A 108 -9.15 5.47 13.48
N GLU A 109 -10.01 4.53 13.90
CA GLU A 109 -10.06 4.03 15.28
C GLU A 109 -8.88 3.10 15.62
N ALA A 110 -8.39 2.31 14.65
CA ALA A 110 -7.27 1.39 14.86
C ALA A 110 -5.89 2.06 14.74
N LEU A 111 -5.80 3.19 14.02
CA LEU A 111 -4.58 3.93 13.74
C LEU A 111 -3.74 4.24 15.00
N PRO A 112 -4.32 4.75 16.11
CA PRO A 112 -3.57 5.01 17.34
C PRO A 112 -3.00 3.75 18.01
N TYR A 113 -3.60 2.58 17.74
CA TYR A 113 -3.18 1.30 18.30
C TYR A 113 -2.22 0.53 17.38
N LEU A 114 -2.37 0.69 16.06
CA LEU A 114 -1.51 0.11 15.04
C LEU A 114 -0.20 0.90 14.91
N LEU A 115 -0.28 2.22 14.92
CA LEU A 115 0.87 3.11 14.88
C LEU A 115 0.87 3.93 16.17
N PRO A 116 1.31 3.37 17.31
CA PRO A 116 1.48 4.19 18.50
C PRO A 116 2.46 5.33 18.17
N GLU A 117 2.34 6.49 18.82
CA GLU A 117 3.11 7.70 18.47
C GLU A 117 4.63 7.45 18.41
N ASP A 118 5.13 6.44 19.12
CA ASP A 118 6.52 5.97 19.10
C ASP A 118 6.88 5.03 17.93
N ALA A 119 5.91 4.41 17.25
CA ALA A 119 6.13 3.73 15.96
C ALA A 119 6.30 4.72 14.78
N LEU A 120 5.80 5.95 14.93
CA LEU A 120 6.06 7.07 14.02
C LEU A 120 7.42 7.75 14.31
N ALA A 121 8.08 7.41 15.43
CA ALA A 121 9.42 7.87 15.74
C ALA A 121 10.46 7.01 14.98
N ILE A 122 10.57 7.25 13.67
CA ILE A 122 11.62 6.65 12.84
C ILE A 122 12.99 7.11 13.36
N PRO A 123 13.99 6.23 13.54
CA PRO A 123 15.36 6.65 13.78
C PRO A 123 15.81 7.48 12.58
N ARG A 124 16.19 8.74 12.83
CA ARG A 124 16.84 9.55 11.81
C ARG A 124 18.13 8.83 11.39
N PRO A 125 18.44 8.70 10.09
CA PRO A 125 19.74 8.19 9.68
C PRO A 125 20.81 9.14 10.21
N GLY A 126 21.58 8.69 11.20
CA GLY A 126 22.71 9.40 11.78
C GLY A 126 22.38 10.30 12.98
N LEU A 127 22.43 9.73 14.17
CA LEU A 127 22.93 10.36 15.41
C LEU A 127 23.66 9.31 16.24
#